data_AF-A0A951X2N9-F1
#
_entry.id   AF-A0A951X2N9-F1
#
_cell.length_a   1.000
_cell.length_b   1.000
_cell.length_c   1.000
_cell.angle_alpha   90.00
_cell.angle_beta   90.00
_cell.angle_gamma   90.00
#
_symmetry.space_group_name_H-M   'P 1'
#
loop_
_entity.id
_entity.type
_entity.pdbx_description
1 polymer ?
#
loop_
_entity_poly.entity_id
_entity_poly.type
_entity_poly.pdbx_seq_one_letter_code
_entity_poly.pdbx_strand_id
1 'polypeptide(L)'
;YPADFVTPVVMRSSVSRCVDVGHLWLDGHDPIAHLRAAWPRLRVVHLHGTNERDHASLAHVPPEQLDRVVHLLLARRFTGVVTLEIFGEEDFWSSLAALSASVYRFKGE
;
A
#
# COMPACT_ATOMS: atom_id res chain seq x y z
N TYR A 1 13.96 -1.04 -5.92
CA TYR A 1 14.33 0.00 -6.94
C TYR A 1 14.53 1.35 -6.22
N PRO A 2 15.62 2.12 -6.39
CA PRO A 2 15.78 3.35 -5.60
C PRO A 2 14.78 4.43 -6.05
N ALA A 3 13.76 4.68 -5.24
CA ALA A 3 12.70 5.67 -5.51
C ALA A 3 13.25 7.07 -5.85
N ASP A 4 14.44 7.38 -5.35
CA ASP A 4 15.10 8.67 -5.58
C ASP A 4 15.59 8.85 -7.02
N PHE A 5 15.81 7.76 -7.78
CA PHE A 5 16.29 7.84 -9.15
C PHE A 5 15.32 8.62 -10.06
N VAL A 6 14.03 8.35 -9.94
CA VAL A 6 12.98 9.02 -10.76
C VAL A 6 12.47 10.31 -10.12
N THR A 7 12.78 10.56 -8.85
CA THR A 7 12.24 11.68 -8.07
C THR A 7 12.50 13.04 -8.72
N PRO A 8 13.70 13.38 -9.24
CA PRO A 8 13.93 14.66 -9.91
C PRO A 8 13.03 14.89 -11.13
N VAL A 9 12.72 13.85 -11.90
CA VAL A 9 11.82 13.93 -13.07
C VAL A 9 10.39 14.16 -12.60
N VAL A 10 9.93 13.37 -11.62
CA VAL A 10 8.60 13.51 -11.04
C VAL A 10 8.42 14.90 -10.40
N MET A 11 9.43 15.45 -9.74
CA MET A 11 9.37 16.80 -9.14
C MET A 11 9.26 17.94 -10.17
N ARG A 12 9.66 17.71 -11.43
CA ARG A 12 9.54 18.70 -12.52
C ARG A 12 8.29 18.54 -13.37
N SER A 13 7.44 17.56 -13.09
CA SER A 13 6.20 17.31 -13.84
C SER A 13 4.97 17.49 -12.95
N SER A 14 3.80 17.65 -13.59
CA SER A 14 2.50 17.74 -12.92
C SER A 14 1.85 16.38 -12.67
N VAL A 15 2.61 15.28 -12.84
CA VAL A 15 2.05 13.93 -12.74
C VAL A 15 1.68 13.60 -11.29
N SER A 16 0.64 12.79 -11.16
CA SER A 16 0.26 12.15 -9.90
C SER A 16 1.22 11.00 -9.57
N ARG A 17 1.20 10.58 -8.31
CA ARG A 17 2.00 9.46 -7.80
C ARG A 17 1.12 8.26 -7.48
N CYS A 18 1.59 7.09 -7.91
CA CYS A 18 1.22 5.81 -7.32
C CYS A 18 2.33 5.39 -6.34
N VAL A 19 1.95 4.80 -5.21
CA VAL A 19 2.88 4.08 -4.34
C VAL A 19 2.44 2.63 -4.29
N ASP A 20 3.31 1.76 -4.75
CA ASP A 20 3.17 0.33 -4.55
C ASP A 20 3.74 -0.03 -3.18
N VAL A 21 2.87 -0.48 -2.28
CA VAL A 21 3.27 -0.87 -0.93
C VAL A 21 3.78 -2.30 -0.90
N GLY A 22 3.24 -3.19 -1.73
CA GLY A 22 3.63 -4.59 -1.69
C GLY A 22 5.05 -4.79 -2.20
N HIS A 23 5.47 -4.08 -3.24
CA HIS A 23 6.87 -4.05 -3.66
C HIS A 23 7.81 -3.42 -2.61
N LEU A 24 7.34 -2.45 -1.81
CA LEU A 24 8.15 -1.91 -0.72
C LEU A 24 8.34 -2.93 0.41
N TRP A 25 7.29 -3.69 0.74
CA TRP A 25 7.42 -4.82 1.67
C TRP A 25 8.37 -5.90 1.13
N LEU A 26 8.26 -6.25 -0.17
CA LEU A 26 9.15 -7.20 -0.84
C LEU A 26 10.62 -6.80 -0.73
N ASP A 27 10.92 -5.52 -0.96
CA ASP A 27 12.27 -4.95 -0.90
C ASP A 27 12.73 -4.65 0.55
N GLY A 28 11.91 -4.92 1.57
CA GLY A 28 12.22 -4.68 2.99
C GLY A 28 12.25 -3.20 3.39
N HIS A 29 11.55 -2.33 2.63
CA HIS A 29 11.44 -0.90 2.88
C HIS A 29 10.21 -0.54 3.72
N ASP A 30 10.29 0.53 4.51
CA ASP A 30 9.14 1.03 5.28
C ASP A 30 8.19 1.84 4.37
N PRO A 31 6.97 1.35 4.07
CA PRO A 31 6.05 2.03 3.16
C PRO A 31 5.58 3.39 3.68
N ILE A 32 5.62 3.62 5.00
CA ILE A 32 5.12 4.86 5.61
C ILE A 32 5.94 6.06 5.18
N ALA A 33 7.27 5.92 5.05
CA ALA A 33 8.14 6.99 4.58
C ALA A 33 7.82 7.36 3.11
N HIS A 34 7.64 6.37 2.25
CA HIS A 34 7.33 6.57 0.84
C HIS A 34 5.94 7.17 0.62
N LEU A 35 4.92 6.72 1.37
CA LEU A 35 3.57 7.29 1.35
C LEU A 35 3.56 8.75 1.80
N ARG A 36 4.30 9.09 2.87
CA ARG A 36 4.42 10.48 3.35
C ARG A 36 5.10 11.38 2.31
N ALA A 37 6.18 10.92 1.70
CA ALA A 37 6.87 11.65 0.63
C ALA A 37 5.98 11.82 -0.62
N ALA A 38 5.11 10.84 -0.91
CA ALA A 38 4.18 10.91 -2.03
C ALA A 38 2.96 11.78 -1.77
N TRP A 39 2.58 11.98 -0.51
CA TRP A 39 1.28 12.51 -0.10
C TRP A 39 0.77 13.72 -0.90
N PRO A 40 1.58 14.76 -1.17
CA PRO A 40 1.11 15.94 -1.91
C PRO A 40 0.53 15.63 -3.30
N ARG A 41 0.96 14.51 -3.90
CA ARG A 41 0.54 14.08 -5.25
C ARG A 41 0.08 12.63 -5.29
N LEU A 42 -0.10 11.99 -4.13
CA LEU A 42 -0.52 10.59 -4.03
C LEU A 42 -1.97 10.46 -4.50
N ARG A 43 -2.21 9.63 -5.51
CA ARG A 43 -3.56 9.38 -6.05
C ARG A 43 -3.94 7.91 -6.08
N VAL A 44 -2.96 7.02 -6.13
CA VAL A 44 -3.16 5.58 -6.17
C VAL A 44 -2.21 4.92 -5.17
N VAL A 45 -2.70 3.91 -4.47
CA VAL A 45 -1.91 3.02 -3.62
C VAL A 45 -2.20 1.60 -4.04
N HIS A 46 -1.16 0.82 -4.35
CA HIS A 46 -1.32 -0.63 -4.57
C HIS A 46 -1.02 -1.36 -3.28
N LEU A 47 -1.85 -2.36 -2.98
CA LEU A 47 -1.66 -3.29 -1.87
C LEU A 47 -1.65 -4.72 -2.41
N HIS A 48 -0.64 -5.47 -2.04
CA HIS A 48 -0.57 -6.91 -2.20
C HIS A 48 0.39 -7.45 -1.14
N GLY A 49 0.26 -8.73 -0.80
CA GLY A 49 1.21 -9.42 0.05
C GLY A 49 2.35 -10.02 -0.77
N THR A 50 3.29 -10.61 -0.05
CA THR A 50 4.43 -11.34 -0.60
C THR A 50 4.56 -12.66 0.18
N ASN A 51 4.72 -13.78 -0.52
CA ASN A 51 4.99 -15.07 0.09
C ASN A 51 5.99 -15.83 -0.79
N GLU A 52 5.67 -17.05 -1.23
CA GLU A 52 6.45 -17.81 -2.22
C GLU A 52 6.52 -17.10 -3.60
N ARG A 53 5.58 -16.19 -3.84
CA ARG A 53 5.51 -15.34 -5.04
C ARG A 53 5.17 -13.91 -4.69
N ASP A 54 5.45 -13.03 -5.64
CA ASP A 54 4.97 -11.65 -5.65
C ASP A 54 3.46 -11.58 -5.93
N HIS A 55 2.83 -10.46 -5.55
CA HIS A 55 1.38 -10.23 -5.70
C HIS A 55 0.51 -11.32 -5.05
N ALA A 56 0.91 -11.80 -3.87
CA ALA A 56 0.19 -12.78 -3.07
C ALA A 56 -0.87 -12.12 -2.17
N SER A 57 -1.62 -12.93 -1.42
CA SER A 57 -2.62 -12.43 -0.48
C SER A 57 -2.04 -11.52 0.61
N LEU A 58 -2.77 -10.44 0.96
CA LEU A 58 -2.52 -9.61 2.15
C LEU A 58 -2.62 -10.40 3.45
N ALA A 59 -3.25 -11.58 3.46
CA ALA A 59 -3.24 -12.47 4.62
C ALA A 59 -1.83 -12.94 5.00
N HIS A 60 -0.86 -12.86 4.10
CA HIS A 60 0.55 -13.14 4.37
C HIS A 60 1.33 -11.96 4.96
N VAL A 61 0.72 -10.76 5.00
CA VAL A 61 1.32 -9.58 5.62
C VAL A 61 0.98 -9.58 7.11
N PRO A 62 1.95 -9.38 8.03
CA PRO A 62 1.64 -9.24 9.44
C PRO A 62 0.57 -8.16 9.69
N PRO A 63 -0.48 -8.43 10.48
CA PRO A 63 -1.58 -7.48 10.69
C PRO A 63 -1.12 -6.08 11.09
N GLU A 64 -0.08 -5.98 11.92
CA GLU A 64 0.47 -4.71 12.39
C GLU A 64 1.10 -3.90 11.26
N GLN A 65 1.71 -4.56 10.27
CA GLN A 65 2.28 -3.88 9.10
C GLN A 65 1.18 -3.39 8.15
N LEU A 66 0.14 -4.20 7.94
CA LEU A 66 -1.02 -3.79 7.16
C LEU A 66 -1.75 -2.61 7.82
N ASP A 67 -1.94 -2.69 9.14
CA ASP A 67 -2.57 -1.65 9.95
C ASP A 67 -1.84 -0.32 9.82
N ARG A 68 -0.50 -0.30 9.92
CA ARG A 68 0.29 0.93 9.73
C ARG A 68 -0.07 1.65 8.42
N VAL A 69 -0.27 0.92 7.33
CA VAL A 69 -0.61 1.50 6.02
C VAL A 69 -2.08 1.90 5.94
N VAL A 70 -3.00 0.99 6.26
CA VAL A 70 -4.44 1.23 6.16
C VAL A 70 -4.86 2.36 7.11
N HIS A 71 -4.37 2.36 8.34
CA HIS A 71 -4.69 3.37 9.35
C HIS A 71 -4.12 4.73 8.95
N LEU A 72 -2.94 4.79 8.32
CA LEU A 72 -2.41 6.04 7.77
C LEU A 72 -3.33 6.65 6.72
N LEU A 73 -3.83 5.82 5.80
CA LEU A 73 -4.74 6.24 4.73
C LEU A 73 -6.07 6.74 5.31
N LEU A 74 -6.63 6.00 6.28
CA LEU A 74 -7.88 6.37 6.95
C LEU A 74 -7.73 7.64 7.79
N ALA A 75 -6.71 7.72 8.65
CA ALA A 75 -6.46 8.86 9.53
C ALA A 75 -6.26 10.16 8.76
N ARG A 76 -5.64 10.09 7.58
CA ARG A 76 -5.47 11.25 6.69
C ARG A 76 -6.60 11.46 5.70
N ARG A 77 -7.68 10.68 5.80
CA ARG A 77 -8.86 10.75 4.92
C ARG A 77 -8.44 10.70 3.44
N PHE A 78 -7.59 9.74 3.10
CA PHE A 78 -7.14 9.56 1.72
C PHE A 78 -8.35 9.37 0.79
N THR A 79 -8.44 10.21 -0.23
CA THR A 79 -9.54 10.21 -1.21
C THR A 79 -9.12 9.65 -2.58
N GLY A 80 -7.95 9.02 -2.65
CA GLY A 80 -7.48 8.35 -3.86
C GLY A 80 -8.01 6.92 -3.98
N VAL A 81 -7.41 6.17 -4.91
CA VAL A 81 -7.77 4.77 -5.14
C VAL A 81 -6.80 3.87 -4.38
N VAL A 82 -7.34 2.87 -3.67
CA VAL A 82 -6.57 1.73 -3.16
C VAL A 82 -6.88 0.55 -4.07
N THR A 83 -5.86 0.04 -4.75
CA THR A 83 -5.95 -1.10 -5.66
C THR A 83 -5.39 -2.34 -4.95
N LEU A 84 -6.16 -3.41 -4.90
CA LEU A 84 -5.63 -4.74 -4.56
C LEU A 84 -5.04 -5.35 -5.84
N GLU A 85 -3.71 -5.27 -6.00
CA GLU A 85 -3.01 -5.77 -7.19
C GLU A 85 -2.70 -7.27 -7.04
N ILE A 86 -3.74 -8.09 -7.18
CA ILE A 86 -3.72 -9.51 -6.87
C ILE A 86 -4.20 -10.30 -8.08
N PHE A 87 -3.46 -11.36 -8.44
CA PHE A 87 -3.70 -12.16 -9.64
C PHE A 87 -4.18 -13.58 -9.29
N GLY A 88 -5.30 -13.68 -8.56
CA GLY A 88 -5.94 -14.93 -8.16
C GLY A 88 -7.18 -14.71 -7.30
N GLU A 89 -8.20 -15.55 -7.48
CA GLU A 89 -9.50 -15.37 -6.79
C GLU A 89 -9.40 -15.63 -5.28
N GLU A 90 -8.75 -16.72 -4.87
CA GLU A 90 -8.56 -17.06 -3.45
C GLU A 90 -7.75 -15.99 -2.71
N ASP A 91 -6.67 -15.53 -3.33
CA ASP A 91 -5.83 -14.45 -2.79
C ASP A 91 -6.61 -13.14 -2.69
N PHE A 92 -7.49 -12.84 -3.65
CA PHE A 92 -8.34 -11.65 -3.63
C PHE A 92 -9.28 -11.68 -2.43
N TRP A 93 -10.01 -12.79 -2.21
CA TRP A 93 -10.98 -12.89 -1.11
C TRP A 93 -10.31 -12.84 0.25
N SER A 94 -9.21 -13.58 0.44
CA SER A 94 -8.44 -13.57 1.68
C SER A 94 -7.84 -12.17 1.97
N SER A 95 -7.43 -11.44 0.92
CA SER A 95 -6.94 -10.07 1.08
C SER A 95 -8.03 -9.08 1.45
N LEU A 96 -9.22 -9.22 0.88
CA LEU A 96 -10.36 -8.40 1.25
C LEU A 96 -10.75 -8.61 2.72
N ALA A 97 -10.67 -9.85 3.21
CA ALA A 97 -10.88 -10.17 4.62
C ALA A 97 -9.82 -9.50 5.52
N ALA A 98 -8.53 -9.58 5.15
CA ALA A 98 -7.44 -8.94 5.88
C ALA A 98 -7.59 -7.41 5.92
N LEU A 99 -7.90 -6.79 4.79
CA LEU A 99 -8.16 -5.35 4.69
C LEU A 99 -9.37 -4.94 5.55
N SER A 100 -10.47 -5.69 5.46
CA SER A 100 -11.67 -5.43 6.26
C SER A 100 -11.36 -5.50 7.76
N ALA A 101 -10.60 -6.51 8.20
CA ALA A 101 -10.18 -6.64 9.59
C ALA A 101 -9.35 -5.44 10.06
N SER A 102 -8.44 -4.93 9.23
CA SER A 102 -7.64 -3.72 9.52
C SER A 102 -8.52 -2.48 9.67
N VAL A 103 -9.49 -2.29 8.77
CA VAL A 103 -10.48 -1.20 8.85
C VAL A 103 -11.33 -1.31 10.12
N TYR A 104 -11.75 -2.52 10.51
CA TYR A 104 -12.50 -2.73 11.74
C TYR A 104 -11.69 -2.37 12.99
N ARG A 105 -10.42 -2.77 13.04
CA ARG A 105 -9.51 -2.38 14.14
C ARG A 105 -9.39 -0.86 14.25
N PHE A 106 -9.20 -0.15 13.13
CA PHE A 106 -9.12 1.31 13.12
C PHE A 106 -10.40 2.01 13.61
N LYS A 107 -11.58 1.44 13.34
CA LYS A 107 -12.87 2.03 13.74
C LYS A 107 -13.29 1.67 15.17
N GLY A 108 -12.75 0.59 15.71
CA GLY A 108 -12.99 0.15 17.08
C GLY A 108 -12.07 0.81 18.11
N GLU A 109 -11.05 1.52 17.65
CA GLU A 109 -10.20 2.45 18.41
C GLU A 109 -10.71 3.90 18.27
#